data_AF-A0A327WKD2-F1
#
_entry.id   AF-A0A327WKD2-F1
#
_cell.length_a   1.000
_cell.length_b   1.000
_cell.length_c   1.000
_cell.angle_alpha   90.00
_cell.angle_beta   90.00
_cell.angle_gamma   90.00
#
_symmetry.space_group_name_H-M   'P 1'
#
loop_
_entity.id
_entity.type
_entity.pdbx_description
1 polymer ?
#
loop_
_entity_poly.entity_id
_entity_poly.type
_entity_poly.pdbx_seq_one_letter_code
_entity_poly.pdbx_strand_id
1 'polypeptide(L)'
;MDHLDITPARLAGTWHIVCSSFPLWQGDRRTGATFTYGPPAEAGAGPPRMTDDVAYRTRSGRERHILGVDTRLTARPGSVYRWRGRGVLAALSSEWEVREMGADDAWAVIVFSKSLVTPAGADVVVRADRIDDPAVIGEALGAGVRHEAPPVPEWRRA
;
A
#
# COMPACT_ATOMS: atom_id res chain seq x y z
N MET A 1 -20.78 -3.59 -9.69
CA MET A 1 -19.84 -2.88 -8.80
C MET A 1 -18.89 -2.14 -9.71
N ASP A 2 -18.92 -0.82 -9.68
CA ASP A 2 -18.00 -0.01 -10.47
C ASP A 2 -16.59 -0.22 -9.92
N HIS A 3 -15.69 -0.65 -10.78
CA HIS A 3 -14.30 -0.86 -10.42
C HIS A 3 -13.55 0.46 -10.56
N LEU A 4 -12.84 0.88 -9.50
CA LEU A 4 -11.98 2.05 -9.56
C LEU A 4 -10.87 1.83 -10.60
N ASP A 5 -10.66 2.81 -11.48
CA ASP A 5 -9.52 2.87 -12.38
C ASP A 5 -8.51 3.92 -11.90
N ILE A 6 -7.68 3.52 -10.94
CA ILE A 6 -6.60 4.30 -10.36
C ILE A 6 -5.34 4.01 -11.17
N THR A 7 -4.82 4.99 -11.87
CA THR A 7 -3.60 4.82 -12.67
C THR A 7 -2.35 4.78 -11.77
N PRO A 8 -1.22 4.19 -12.22
CA PRO A 8 0.05 4.28 -11.49
C PRO A 8 0.47 5.73 -11.21
N ALA A 9 0.16 6.67 -12.12
CA ALA A 9 0.45 8.08 -11.93
C ALA A 9 -0.29 8.68 -10.73
N ARG A 10 -1.55 8.27 -10.49
CA ARG A 10 -2.29 8.66 -9.30
C ARG A 10 -1.71 8.02 -8.03
N LEU A 11 -1.09 6.85 -8.09
CA LEU A 11 -0.49 6.24 -6.92
C LEU A 11 0.91 6.77 -6.59
N ALA A 12 1.57 7.45 -7.53
CA ALA A 12 2.92 7.96 -7.34
C ALA A 12 3.04 8.84 -6.07
N GLY A 13 4.21 8.73 -5.42
CA GLY A 13 4.52 9.41 -4.18
C GLY A 13 4.54 8.48 -2.96
N THR A 14 4.67 9.10 -1.78
CA THR A 14 4.79 8.40 -0.50
C THR A 14 3.47 8.37 0.26
N TRP A 15 3.19 7.21 0.85
CA TRP A 15 1.99 6.93 1.63
C TRP A 15 2.37 6.27 2.95
N HIS A 16 1.75 6.67 4.05
CA HIS A 16 1.90 6.06 5.37
C HIS A 16 0.83 5.02 5.61
N ILE A 17 1.19 3.85 6.14
CA ILE A 17 0.23 2.84 6.57
C ILE A 17 -0.34 3.24 7.93
N VAL A 18 -1.64 3.52 8.00
CA VAL A 18 -2.34 3.91 9.24
C VAL A 18 -3.17 2.77 9.83
N CYS A 19 -3.71 1.91 8.98
CA CYS A 19 -4.41 0.68 9.37
C CYS A 19 -3.88 -0.50 8.56
N SER A 20 -3.87 -1.69 9.16
CA SER A 20 -3.45 -2.90 8.46
C SER A 20 -4.05 -4.14 9.11
N SER A 21 -4.46 -5.13 8.33
CA SER A 21 -4.68 -6.51 8.80
C SER A 21 -3.46 -7.41 8.54
N PHE A 22 -2.40 -6.89 7.90
CA PHE A 22 -1.19 -7.64 7.62
C PHE A 22 -0.35 -7.85 8.90
N PRO A 23 -0.05 -9.09 9.32
CA PRO A 23 0.67 -9.35 10.57
C PRO A 23 2.03 -8.66 10.67
N LEU A 24 2.62 -8.28 9.53
CA LEU A 24 3.90 -7.60 9.45
C LEU A 24 3.93 -6.24 10.16
N TRP A 25 2.79 -5.54 10.16
CA TRP A 25 2.65 -4.16 10.64
C TRP A 25 1.94 -4.06 12.00
N GLN A 26 1.50 -5.18 12.56
CA GLN A 26 0.64 -5.20 13.74
C GLN A 26 1.39 -5.22 15.09
N GLY A 27 2.68 -5.52 15.07
CA GLY A 27 3.53 -5.56 16.25
C GLY A 27 4.42 -4.35 16.39
N ASP A 28 5.14 -4.27 17.51
CA ASP A 28 6.13 -3.21 17.81
C ASP A 28 7.50 -3.41 17.10
N ARG A 29 7.64 -4.50 16.33
CA ARG A 29 8.91 -4.86 15.68
C ARG A 29 9.22 -4.00 14.46
N ARG A 30 8.19 -3.46 13.82
CA ARG A 30 8.24 -2.66 12.59
C ARG A 30 7.26 -1.51 12.71
N THR A 31 7.77 -0.29 12.64
CA THR A 31 7.00 0.94 12.86
C THR A 31 7.30 1.96 11.77
N GLY A 32 6.41 2.95 11.60
CA GLY A 32 6.52 4.02 10.61
C GLY A 32 6.54 3.49 9.18
N ALA A 33 5.73 2.47 8.90
CA ALA A 33 5.73 1.82 7.60
C ALA A 33 5.15 2.76 6.53
N THR A 34 5.86 2.87 5.41
CA THR A 34 5.46 3.67 4.25
C THR A 34 5.59 2.89 2.96
N PHE A 35 4.79 3.24 1.97
CA PHE A 35 4.97 2.86 0.57
C PHE A 35 5.40 4.07 -0.23
N THR A 36 6.45 3.96 -1.04
CA THR A 36 6.81 4.99 -2.01
C THR A 36 6.75 4.41 -3.41
N TYR A 37 5.74 4.83 -4.16
CA TYR A 37 5.57 4.44 -5.55
C TYR A 37 6.29 5.46 -6.45
N GLY A 38 7.21 4.95 -7.26
CA GLY A 38 7.91 5.77 -8.25
C GLY A 38 6.98 6.21 -9.38
N PRO A 39 7.38 7.22 -10.16
CA PRO A 39 6.63 7.60 -11.35
C PRO A 39 6.49 6.39 -12.28
N PRO A 40 5.38 6.29 -13.04
CA PRO A 40 5.25 5.24 -14.03
C PRO A 40 6.46 5.25 -14.97
N ALA A 41 6.97 4.08 -15.30
CA ALA A 41 7.95 3.99 -16.37
C ALA A 41 7.37 4.61 -17.66
N GLU A 42 8.21 5.34 -18.40
CA GLU A 42 7.89 5.88 -19.73
C GLU A 42 7.11 4.85 -20.56
N ALA A 43 6.09 5.32 -21.29
CA ALA A 43 5.18 4.47 -22.04
C ALA A 43 5.94 3.65 -23.09
N GLY A 44 6.20 2.38 -22.78
CA GLY A 44 6.65 1.35 -23.74
C GLY A 44 5.51 0.44 -24.16
N ALA A 45 5.77 -0.52 -25.06
CA ALA A 45 4.78 -1.50 -25.53
C ALA A 45 4.29 -2.52 -24.47
N GLY A 46 4.66 -2.36 -23.20
CA GLY A 46 4.35 -3.29 -22.11
C GLY A 46 3.26 -2.78 -21.16
N PRO A 47 2.79 -3.62 -20.22
CA PRO A 47 1.85 -3.18 -19.19
C PRO A 47 2.48 -2.07 -18.33
N PRO A 48 1.69 -1.08 -17.86
CA PRO A 48 2.17 -0.03 -16.96
C PRO A 48 2.85 -0.59 -15.70
N ARG A 49 3.96 0.02 -15.30
CA ARG A 49 4.77 -0.39 -14.15
C ARG A 49 5.16 0.79 -13.27
N MET A 50 5.28 0.54 -11.97
CA MET A 50 5.87 1.48 -11.01
C MET A 50 6.84 0.75 -10.08
N THR A 51 7.89 1.44 -9.65
CA THR A 51 8.76 0.93 -8.58
C THR A 51 8.05 1.08 -7.25
N ASP A 52 8.31 0.16 -6.34
CA ASP A 52 7.77 0.16 -4.99
C ASP A 52 8.92 0.06 -3.98
N ASP A 53 8.95 0.99 -3.04
CA ASP A 53 9.82 0.99 -1.89
C ASP A 53 8.99 1.03 -0.61
N VAL A 54 8.96 -0.10 0.10
CA VAL A 54 8.34 -0.19 1.42
C VAL A 54 9.41 0.05 2.48
N ALA A 55 9.36 1.21 3.14
CA ALA A 55 10.29 1.58 4.20
C ALA A 55 9.63 1.39 5.58
N TYR A 56 10.42 0.94 6.57
CA TYR A 56 9.99 0.84 7.97
C TYR A 56 11.19 0.90 8.92
N ARG A 57 10.93 1.21 10.19
CA ARG A 57 11.94 1.21 11.26
C ARG A 57 11.84 -0.07 12.08
N THR A 58 12.98 -0.67 12.39
CA THR A 58 13.06 -1.78 13.36
C THR A 58 12.98 -1.26 14.79
N ARG A 59 12.76 -2.18 15.75
CA ARG A 59 12.85 -1.86 17.19
C ARG A 59 14.19 -1.24 17.62
N SER A 60 15.28 -1.50 16.88
CA SER A 60 16.59 -0.87 17.14
C SER A 60 16.73 0.53 16.53
N GLY A 61 15.66 1.08 15.94
CA GLY A 61 15.66 2.36 15.23
C GLY A 61 16.28 2.33 13.83
N ARG A 62 16.67 1.15 13.32
CA ARG A 62 17.28 1.04 11.99
C ARG A 62 16.21 1.06 10.90
N GLU A 63 16.42 1.89 9.89
CA GLU A 63 15.59 1.91 8.69
C GLU A 63 15.88 0.71 7.78
N ARG A 64 14.83 0.13 7.21
CA ARG A 64 14.86 -1.05 6.35
C ARG A 64 13.89 -0.85 5.19
N HIS A 65 14.26 -1.44 4.05
CA HIS A 65 13.51 -1.34 2.80
C HIS A 65 13.17 -2.72 2.26
N ILE A 66 11.96 -2.84 1.70
CA ILE A 66 11.53 -3.96 0.86
C ILE A 66 11.26 -3.37 -0.53
N LEU A 67 12.13 -3.70 -1.48
CA LEU A 67 12.07 -3.13 -2.83
C LEU A 67 11.35 -4.07 -3.78
N GLY A 68 10.52 -3.50 -4.64
CA GLY A 68 9.73 -4.23 -5.62
C GLY A 68 9.40 -3.43 -6.89
N VAL A 69 8.64 -4.09 -7.76
CA VAL A 69 8.03 -3.49 -8.95
C VAL A 69 6.60 -3.98 -9.04
N ASP A 70 5.67 -3.05 -9.16
CA ASP A 70 4.27 -3.32 -9.44
C ASP A 70 3.99 -3.26 -10.93
N THR A 71 3.32 -4.27 -11.45
CA THR A 71 2.89 -4.35 -12.85
C THR A 71 1.37 -4.39 -12.90
N ARG A 72 0.75 -3.44 -13.60
CA ARG A 72 -0.70 -3.39 -13.78
C ARG A 72 -1.18 -4.62 -14.56
N LEU A 73 -2.21 -5.30 -14.07
CA LEU A 73 -2.85 -6.44 -14.73
C LEU A 73 -4.05 -5.95 -15.56
N THR A 74 -3.78 -5.38 -16.74
CA THR A 74 -4.79 -4.71 -17.59
C THR A 74 -5.91 -5.61 -18.11
N ALA A 75 -5.72 -6.94 -18.12
CA ALA A 75 -6.75 -7.89 -18.49
C ALA A 75 -7.79 -8.13 -17.36
N ARG A 76 -7.60 -7.55 -16.18
CA ARG A 76 -8.54 -7.62 -15.06
C ARG A 76 -9.22 -6.28 -14.84
N PRO A 77 -10.52 -6.27 -14.50
CA PRO A 77 -11.22 -5.04 -14.17
C PRO A 77 -10.66 -4.41 -12.89
N GLY A 78 -10.66 -3.09 -12.83
CA GLY A 78 -10.20 -2.33 -11.67
C GLY A 78 -8.69 -2.14 -11.58
N SER A 79 -8.26 -1.73 -10.39
CA SER A 79 -6.89 -1.28 -10.11
C SER A 79 -6.02 -2.40 -9.58
N VAL A 80 -5.89 -3.49 -10.35
CA VAL A 80 -5.17 -4.70 -9.93
C VAL A 80 -3.71 -4.68 -10.40
N TYR A 81 -2.81 -4.92 -9.46
CA TYR A 81 -1.37 -4.94 -9.66
C TYR A 81 -0.79 -6.26 -9.20
N ARG A 82 0.29 -6.66 -9.85
CA ARG A 82 1.16 -7.73 -9.39
C ARG A 82 2.50 -7.15 -8.99
N TRP A 83 2.80 -7.27 -7.71
CA TRP A 83 4.07 -6.94 -7.12
C TRP A 83 5.08 -8.07 -7.33
N ARG A 84 6.33 -7.71 -7.60
CA ARG A 84 7.48 -8.62 -7.63
C ARG A 84 8.63 -7.99 -6.86
N GLY A 85 9.21 -8.75 -5.93
CA GLY A 85 10.38 -8.29 -5.17
C GLY A 85 11.61 -8.09 -6.05
N ARG A 86 12.57 -7.30 -5.57
CA ARG A 86 13.88 -7.08 -6.21
C ARG A 86 15.01 -7.73 -5.42
N GLY A 87 16.12 -8.02 -6.12
CA GLY A 87 17.32 -8.60 -5.52
C GLY A 87 17.04 -9.97 -4.90
N VAL A 88 17.38 -10.13 -3.61
CA VAL A 88 17.14 -11.39 -2.87
C VAL A 88 15.65 -11.75 -2.75
N LEU A 89 14.74 -10.78 -2.93
CA LEU A 89 13.29 -11.01 -2.89
C LEU A 89 12.71 -11.31 -4.28
N ALA A 90 13.53 -11.46 -5.31
CA ALA A 90 13.07 -11.63 -6.69
C ALA A 90 12.27 -12.91 -6.95
N ALA A 91 12.19 -13.85 -6.00
CA ALA A 91 11.31 -15.02 -6.08
C ALA A 91 9.89 -14.75 -5.55
N LEU A 92 9.70 -13.70 -4.75
CA LEU A 92 8.44 -13.37 -4.10
C LEU A 92 7.56 -12.49 -4.99
N SER A 93 6.27 -12.76 -4.97
CA SER A 93 5.25 -11.96 -5.66
C SER A 93 3.93 -11.99 -4.90
N SER A 94 3.15 -10.93 -5.06
CA SER A 94 1.78 -10.81 -4.55
C SER A 94 0.91 -10.08 -5.57
N GLU A 95 -0.39 -10.32 -5.56
CA GLU A 95 -1.36 -9.49 -6.28
C GLU A 95 -2.16 -8.66 -5.28
N TRP A 96 -2.39 -7.40 -5.62
CA TRP A 96 -3.14 -6.46 -4.81
C TRP A 96 -3.98 -5.54 -5.68
N GLU A 97 -5.00 -4.93 -5.10
CA GLU A 97 -5.85 -3.96 -5.77
C GLU A 97 -6.14 -2.75 -4.89
N VAL A 98 -6.34 -1.59 -5.53
CA VAL A 98 -6.93 -0.43 -4.86
C VAL A 98 -8.44 -0.63 -4.80
N ARG A 99 -8.95 -0.81 -3.59
CA ARG A 99 -10.35 -1.14 -3.35
C ARG A 99 -11.22 0.09 -3.11
N GLU A 100 -10.64 1.11 -2.49
CA GLU A 100 -11.29 2.37 -2.14
C GLU A 100 -10.25 3.48 -2.20
N MET A 101 -10.68 4.69 -2.55
CA MET A 101 -9.83 5.89 -2.62
C MET A 101 -10.61 7.06 -2.03
N GLY A 102 -9.96 7.84 -1.18
CA GLY A 102 -10.49 9.07 -0.62
C GLY A 102 -10.56 10.20 -1.65
N ALA A 103 -11.23 11.29 -1.27
CA ALA A 103 -11.24 12.50 -2.07
C ALA A 103 -9.80 13.01 -2.31
N ASP A 104 -9.55 13.60 -3.48
CA ASP A 104 -8.25 14.14 -3.89
C ASP A 104 -7.06 13.16 -3.73
N ASP A 105 -7.35 11.86 -3.80
CA ASP A 105 -6.40 10.78 -3.56
C ASP A 105 -5.70 10.87 -2.19
N ALA A 106 -6.34 11.45 -1.17
CA ALA A 106 -5.71 11.71 0.13
C ALA A 106 -5.39 10.44 0.93
N TRP A 107 -6.18 9.38 0.74
CA TRP A 107 -6.00 8.06 1.36
C TRP A 107 -6.49 6.95 0.42
N ALA A 108 -6.03 5.72 0.61
CA ALA A 108 -6.45 4.58 -0.18
C ALA A 108 -6.57 3.31 0.68
N VAL A 109 -7.44 2.39 0.26
CA VAL A 109 -7.49 1.01 0.78
C VAL A 109 -6.86 0.10 -0.26
N ILE A 110 -5.80 -0.58 0.13
CA ILE A 110 -5.09 -1.58 -0.67
C ILE A 110 -5.45 -2.95 -0.14
N VAL A 111 -6.04 -3.80 -0.97
CA VAL A 111 -6.36 -5.20 -0.60
C VAL A 111 -5.42 -6.12 -1.34
N PHE A 112 -4.73 -6.99 -0.62
CA PHE A 112 -3.84 -7.99 -1.20
C PHE A 112 -4.45 -9.39 -1.06
N SER A 113 -4.31 -10.16 -2.15
CA SER A 113 -4.79 -11.53 -2.22
C SER A 113 -3.87 -12.49 -1.46
N LYS A 114 -4.45 -13.59 -0.98
CA LYS A 114 -3.69 -14.68 -0.37
C LYS A 114 -2.73 -15.29 -1.40
N SER A 115 -1.47 -15.41 -1.04
CA SER A 115 -0.47 -16.18 -1.78
C SER A 115 -0.05 -17.42 -0.98
N LEU A 116 0.86 -18.23 -1.53
CA LEU A 116 1.43 -19.38 -0.79
C LEU A 116 2.18 -18.95 0.48
N VAL A 117 2.64 -17.71 0.55
CA VAL A 117 3.54 -17.20 1.61
C VAL A 117 2.99 -15.98 2.35
N THR A 118 1.88 -15.39 1.88
CA THR A 118 1.22 -14.24 2.52
C THR A 118 -0.28 -14.49 2.66
N PRO A 119 -0.89 -14.21 3.84
CA PRO A 119 -2.34 -14.19 3.97
C PRO A 119 -2.95 -13.08 3.08
N ALA A 120 -4.26 -13.17 2.84
CA ALA A 120 -5.01 -12.02 2.34
C ALA A 120 -5.12 -10.96 3.44
N GLY A 121 -5.31 -9.70 3.05
CA GLY A 121 -5.50 -8.62 4.00
C GLY A 121 -5.64 -7.28 3.31
N ALA A 122 -5.70 -6.23 4.12
CA ALA A 122 -5.88 -4.87 3.69
C ALA A 122 -4.94 -3.94 4.46
N ASP A 123 -4.41 -2.95 3.75
CA ASP A 123 -3.72 -1.80 4.31
C ASP A 123 -4.54 -0.55 3.96
N VAL A 124 -4.68 0.36 4.93
CA VAL A 124 -5.19 1.71 4.67
C VAL A 124 -4.03 2.67 4.78
N VAL A 125 -3.85 3.44 3.72
CA VAL A 125 -2.71 4.32 3.54
C VAL A 125 -3.15 5.76 3.36
N VAL A 126 -2.38 6.70 3.88
CA VAL A 126 -2.63 8.15 3.78
C VAL A 126 -1.43 8.80 3.11
N ARG A 127 -1.64 9.73 2.18
CA ARG A 127 -0.52 10.44 1.54
C ARG A 127 0.32 11.18 2.56
N ALA A 128 1.63 11.20 2.33
CA ALA A 128 2.58 11.88 3.20
C ALA A 128 2.25 13.37 3.40
N ASP A 129 1.75 14.06 2.37
CA ASP A 129 1.36 15.48 2.43
C ASP A 129 -0.05 15.72 3.01
N ARG A 130 -0.71 14.66 3.50
CA ARG A 130 -2.04 14.71 4.15
C ARG A 130 -2.06 14.02 5.52
N ILE A 131 -0.93 13.50 6.00
CA ILE A 131 -0.85 12.71 7.23
C ILE A 131 -1.19 13.50 8.50
N ASP A 132 -1.01 14.82 8.46
CA ASP A 132 -1.29 15.72 9.58
C ASP A 132 -2.73 16.29 9.56
N ASP A 133 -3.55 15.96 8.55
CA ASP A 133 -4.94 16.41 8.47
C ASP A 133 -5.87 15.47 9.26
N PRO A 134 -6.46 15.92 10.39
CA PRO A 134 -7.29 15.07 11.23
C PRO A 134 -8.56 14.55 10.54
N ALA A 135 -9.10 15.28 9.57
CA ALA A 135 -10.27 14.83 8.82
C ALA A 135 -9.91 13.65 7.91
N VAL A 136 -8.78 13.77 7.19
CA VAL A 136 -8.24 12.69 6.35
C VAL A 136 -7.92 11.45 7.19
N ILE A 137 -7.29 11.63 8.35
CA ILE A 137 -7.02 10.54 9.28
C ILE A 137 -8.32 9.87 9.75
N GLY A 138 -9.32 10.66 10.17
CA GLY A 138 -10.61 10.14 10.63
C GLY A 138 -11.30 9.29 9.56
N GLU A 139 -11.30 9.75 8.31
CA GLU A 139 -11.85 8.99 7.17
C GLU A 139 -11.08 7.68 6.93
N ALA A 140 -9.74 7.73 6.94
CA ALA A 140 -8.89 6.56 6.74
C ALA A 140 -9.06 5.53 7.86
N LEU A 141 -9.16 5.95 9.13
CA LEU A 141 -9.47 5.06 10.25
C LEU A 141 -10.85 4.44 10.10
N GLY A 142 -11.85 5.21 9.66
CA GLY A 142 -13.18 4.71 9.31
C GLY A 142 -13.15 3.68 8.19
N ALA A 143 -12.30 3.87 7.18
CA ALA A 143 -12.07 2.88 6.13
C ALA A 143 -11.42 1.61 6.69
N GLY A 144 -10.49 1.73 7.62
CA GLY A 144 -9.88 0.59 8.33
C GLY A 144 -10.94 -0.32 8.97
N VAL A 145 -11.92 0.26 9.65
CA VAL A 145 -13.04 -0.50 10.23
C VAL A 145 -13.85 -1.25 9.17
N ARG A 146 -14.19 -0.59 8.04
CA ARG A 146 -14.96 -1.21 6.95
C ARG A 146 -14.26 -2.39 6.28
N HIS A 147 -12.92 -2.38 6.27
CA HIS A 147 -12.09 -3.41 5.62
C HIS A 147 -11.39 -4.35 6.62
N GLU A 148 -11.86 -4.38 7.88
CA GLU A 148 -11.33 -5.25 8.94
C GLU A 148 -9.81 -5.10 9.16
N ALA A 149 -9.28 -3.90 8.91
CA ALA A 149 -7.90 -3.51 9.12
C ALA A 149 -7.83 -2.58 10.34
N PRO A 150 -7.40 -3.06 11.52
CA PRO A 150 -7.28 -2.20 12.69
C PRO A 150 -6.09 -1.23 12.54
N PRO A 151 -6.06 -0.15 13.34
CA PRO A 151 -4.94 0.78 13.33
C PRO A 151 -3.61 0.11 13.69
N VAL A 152 -2.56 0.47 12.96
CA VAL A 152 -1.19 0.04 13.29
C VAL A 152 -0.76 0.67 14.62
N PRO A 153 0.23 0.13 15.35
CA PRO A 153 0.50 0.54 16.74
C PRO A 153 0.61 2.04 17.00
N GLU A 154 1.18 2.81 16.08
CA GLU A 154 1.32 4.27 16.17
C GLU A 154 -0.02 5.01 16.19
N TRP A 155 -1.05 4.45 15.55
CA TRP A 155 -2.36 5.08 15.35
C TRP A 155 -3.45 4.49 16.26
N ARG A 156 -3.12 3.56 17.17
CA ARG A 156 -4.09 2.96 18.10
C ARG A 156 -4.60 3.90 19.20
N ARG A 157 -3.97 5.07 19.36
CA ARG A 157 -4.31 6.08 20.37
C ARG A 157 -4.67 7.45 19.76
N ALA A 158 -4.75 7.52 18.44
CA ALA A 158 -5.17 8.70 17.71
C ALA A 158 -6.70 8.88 17.80
#